data_AF-A0A699Y6T2-F1
#
_entry.id   AF-A0A699Y6T2-F1
#
_cell.length_a   1.000
_cell.length_b   1.000
_cell.length_c   1.000
_cell.angle_alpha   90.00
_cell.angle_beta   90.00
_cell.angle_gamma   90.00
#
_symmetry.space_group_name_H-M   'P 1'
#
loop_
_entity.id
_entity.type
_entity.pdbx_description
1 polymer ?
#
loop_
_entity_poly.entity_id
_entity_poly.type
_entity_poly.pdbx_seq_one_letter_code
_entity_poly.pdbx_strand_id
1 'polypeptide(L)'
;MDKLTATTLELYNFICEKLPPTPSRFHYVFNLRDLSRVYEGLLLSTPDKFKSAEQFLRLWHNEVLRVFHDRLINQDDKQLVINRLSELVEQRFPSCAAHALRMPILFGDYNLEGEVRLYEDVGDFSSIKLVFEEILALYNTKKKAMNLVFFEDALEHLTRIHRTIRLQQGNSLLVGVGGSGKQSLSRLAAYTAGCVPFEITLTRGYDEIAFRDDLKKLYGMLGADNKKVMFLFTDAHVADEGFLELVNNMLTSGMVPALYDEGEKDTLINSVRPEVEKRGMLGTKESCWSYYVQKCRNNLHVVLAMSPVGETLRTRCRNFPGMVRCWPCRHTTSSAP
;
A
#
# COMPACT_ATOMS: atom_id res chain seq x y z
N MET A 1 27.10 -2.87 0.70
CA MET A 1 26.01 -2.11 0.07
C MET A 1 26.19 -2.01 -1.44
N ASP A 2 27.33 -1.57 -1.95
CA ASP A 2 27.55 -1.35 -3.40
C ASP A 2 27.22 -2.55 -4.30
N LYS A 3 27.58 -3.76 -3.85
CA LYS A 3 27.23 -5.01 -4.57
C LYS A 3 25.72 -5.21 -4.69
N LEU A 4 24.96 -4.91 -3.63
CA LEU A 4 23.51 -5.01 -3.60
C LEU A 4 22.86 -3.96 -4.51
N THR A 5 23.41 -2.75 -4.51
CA THR A 5 22.97 -1.66 -5.40
C THR A 5 23.15 -2.02 -6.86
N ALA A 6 24.32 -2.52 -7.24
CA ALA A 6 24.57 -3.00 -8.60
C ALA A 6 23.63 -4.15 -8.98
N THR A 7 23.37 -5.08 -8.06
CA THR A 7 22.44 -6.21 -8.27
C THR A 7 21.01 -5.71 -8.51
N THR A 8 20.56 -4.74 -7.72
CA THR A 8 19.22 -4.15 -7.84
C THR A 8 19.05 -3.43 -9.18
N LEU A 9 20.07 -2.68 -9.61
CA LEU A 9 20.06 -1.97 -10.88
C LEU A 9 20.04 -2.93 -12.08
N GLU A 10 20.84 -4.00 -12.02
CA GLU A 10 20.86 -5.04 -13.06
C GLU A 10 19.50 -5.74 -13.19
N LEU A 11 18.88 -6.12 -12.07
CA LEU A 11 17.56 -6.72 -12.07
C LEU A 11 16.49 -5.75 -12.61
N TYR A 12 16.54 -4.48 -12.19
CA TYR A 12 15.62 -3.45 -12.69
C TYR A 12 15.74 -3.26 -14.21
N ASN A 13 16.96 -3.14 -14.73
CA ASN A 13 17.18 -3.01 -16.18
C ASN A 13 16.66 -4.22 -16.94
N PHE A 14 16.89 -5.43 -16.42
CA PHE A 14 16.35 -6.66 -16.99
C PHE A 14 14.82 -6.65 -17.03
N ILE A 15 14.15 -6.23 -15.95
CA ILE A 15 12.69 -6.14 -15.89
C ILE A 15 12.16 -5.12 -16.90
N CYS A 16 12.78 -3.93 -16.97
CA CYS A 16 12.39 -2.90 -17.93
C CYS A 16 12.55 -3.36 -19.39
N GLU A 17 13.59 -4.15 -19.68
CA GLU A 17 13.85 -4.68 -21.03
C GLU A 17 12.89 -5.83 -21.39
N LYS A 18 12.70 -6.80 -20.49
CA LYS A 18 11.94 -8.02 -20.79
C LYS A 18 10.44 -7.90 -20.59
N LEU A 19 10.00 -6.95 -19.77
CA LEU A 19 8.58 -6.78 -19.40
C LEU A 19 8.07 -5.37 -19.74
N PRO A 20 8.12 -4.93 -21.02
CA PRO A 20 7.60 -3.63 -21.42
C PRO A 20 6.06 -3.58 -21.28
N PRO A 21 5.50 -2.37 -21.05
CA PRO A 21 4.05 -2.20 -20.99
C PRO A 21 3.41 -2.53 -22.34
N THR A 22 2.35 -3.33 -22.31
CA THR A 22 1.57 -3.70 -23.49
C THR A 22 0.08 -3.43 -23.22
N PRO A 23 -0.80 -3.42 -24.24
CA PRO A 23 -2.24 -3.29 -24.04
C PRO A 23 -2.84 -4.26 -22.99
N SER A 24 -2.32 -5.49 -22.93
CA SER A 24 -2.73 -6.51 -21.94
C SER A 24 -2.02 -6.37 -20.59
N ARG A 25 -0.87 -5.68 -20.54
CA ARG A 25 -0.05 -5.43 -19.33
C ARG A 25 0.20 -3.93 -19.14
N PHE A 26 -0.85 -3.13 -19.22
CA PHE A 26 -0.76 -1.66 -19.20
C PHE A 26 -0.21 -1.09 -17.88
N HIS A 27 -0.27 -1.88 -16.81
CA HIS A 27 0.23 -1.51 -15.48
C HIS A 27 1.71 -1.89 -15.27
N TYR A 28 2.38 -2.50 -16.25
CA TYR A 28 3.83 -2.81 -16.17
C TYR A 28 4.68 -1.57 -16.46
N VAL A 29 4.41 -0.48 -15.75
CA VAL A 29 5.14 0.78 -15.88
C VAL A 29 6.13 0.86 -14.73
N PHE A 30 7.38 0.50 -14.98
CA PHE A 30 8.47 0.59 -14.02
C PHE A 30 9.25 1.89 -14.19
N ASN A 31 9.56 2.57 -13.09
CA ASN A 31 10.32 3.81 -13.10
C ASN A 31 11.27 3.91 -11.89
N LEU A 32 12.11 4.94 -11.85
CA LEU A 32 13.12 5.12 -10.79
C LEU A 32 12.53 5.23 -9.37
N ARG A 33 11.25 5.61 -9.22
CA ARG A 33 10.59 5.59 -7.91
C ARG A 33 10.46 4.17 -7.36
N ASP A 34 10.33 3.16 -8.22
CA ASP A 34 10.27 1.77 -7.80
C ASP A 34 11.58 1.37 -7.12
N LEU A 35 12.72 1.79 -7.66
CA LEU A 35 14.01 1.61 -6.98
C LEU A 35 14.00 2.27 -5.60
N SER A 36 13.55 3.52 -5.48
CA SER A 36 13.43 4.21 -4.19
C SER A 36 12.54 3.42 -3.21
N ARG A 37 11.44 2.82 -3.66
CA ARG A 37 10.55 2.01 -2.81
C ARG A 37 11.22 0.74 -2.27
N VAL A 38 12.11 0.11 -3.05
CA VAL A 38 12.91 -1.02 -2.53
C VAL A 38 13.75 -0.56 -1.35
N TYR A 39 14.47 0.56 -1.49
CA TYR A 39 15.30 1.09 -0.42
C TYR A 39 14.51 1.63 0.76
N GLU A 40 13.34 2.25 0.54
CA GLU A 40 12.43 2.62 1.63
C GLU A 40 12.06 1.42 2.51
N GLY A 41 11.81 0.25 1.89
CA GLY A 41 11.58 -0.99 2.62
C GLY A 41 12.83 -1.51 3.35
N LEU A 42 14.00 -1.44 2.73
CA LEU A 42 15.27 -1.80 3.37
C LEU A 42 15.57 -0.93 4.60
N LEU A 43 15.18 0.35 4.57
CA LEU A 43 15.36 1.29 5.67
C LEU A 43 14.46 1.00 6.88
N LEU A 44 13.50 0.07 6.77
CA LEU A 44 12.76 -0.44 7.92
C LEU A 44 13.57 -1.44 8.77
N SER A 45 14.73 -1.87 8.28
CA SER A 45 15.62 -2.75 9.04
C SER A 45 16.21 -2.05 10.27
N THR A 46 16.27 -2.80 11.37
CA THR A 46 16.90 -2.37 12.62
C THR A 46 17.96 -3.39 13.07
N PRO A 47 19.04 -2.95 13.74
CA PRO A 47 20.06 -3.87 14.25
C PRO A 47 19.52 -4.94 15.20
N ASP A 48 18.39 -4.68 15.86
CA ASP A 48 17.71 -5.62 16.75
C ASP A 48 17.22 -6.88 16.01
N LYS A 49 16.70 -6.71 14.78
CA LYS A 49 16.11 -7.78 13.97
C LYS A 49 17.04 -8.30 12.88
N PHE A 50 17.92 -7.45 12.35
CA PHE A 50 18.80 -7.77 11.23
C PHE A 50 20.26 -7.72 11.69
N LYS A 51 20.79 -8.88 12.09
CA LYS A 51 22.14 -9.03 12.67
C LYS A 51 23.18 -9.53 11.67
N SER A 52 22.73 -10.09 10.55
CA SER A 52 23.60 -10.74 9.56
C SER A 52 23.32 -10.26 8.13
N ALA A 53 24.32 -10.43 7.27
CA ALA A 53 24.20 -10.09 5.84
C ALA A 53 23.14 -10.95 5.14
N GLU A 54 22.96 -12.21 5.54
CA GLU A 54 21.96 -13.12 4.98
C GLU A 54 20.53 -12.66 5.28
N GLN A 55 20.26 -12.19 6.50
CA GLN A 55 18.96 -11.64 6.89
C GLN A 55 18.66 -10.35 6.12
N PHE A 56 19.66 -9.48 5.95
CA PHE A 56 19.50 -8.25 5.18
C PHE A 56 19.30 -8.53 3.68
N LEU A 57 19.99 -9.52 3.12
CA LEU A 57 19.80 -9.95 1.73
C LEU A 57 18.42 -10.59 1.52
N ARG A 58 17.92 -11.33 2.51
CA ARG A 58 16.56 -11.86 2.51
C ARG A 58 15.51 -10.75 2.56
N LEU A 59 15.72 -9.71 3.36
CA LEU A 59 14.87 -8.52 3.34
C LEU A 59 14.87 -7.86 1.96
N TRP A 60 16.03 -7.70 1.33
CA TRP A 60 16.13 -7.20 -0.04
C TRP A 60 15.33 -8.05 -1.03
N HIS A 61 15.43 -9.37 -0.94
CA HIS A 61 14.64 -10.28 -1.76
C HIS A 61 13.13 -10.02 -1.55
N ASN A 62 12.66 -9.88 -0.31
CA ASN A 62 11.27 -9.50 -0.03
C ASN A 62 10.92 -8.18 -0.72
N GLU A 63 11.68 -7.11 -0.48
CA GLU A 63 11.36 -5.79 -1.02
C GLU A 63 11.34 -5.76 -2.55
N VAL A 64 12.23 -6.50 -3.20
CA VAL A 64 12.22 -6.66 -4.67
C VAL A 64 10.96 -7.39 -5.13
N LEU A 65 10.53 -8.46 -4.47
CA LEU A 65 9.28 -9.13 -4.82
C LEU A 65 8.08 -8.21 -4.59
N ARG A 66 8.05 -7.54 -3.45
CA ARG A 66 7.01 -6.58 -3.08
C ARG A 66 6.99 -5.36 -3.98
N VAL A 67 8.05 -5.05 -4.75
CA VAL A 67 8.11 -3.88 -5.65
C VAL A 67 8.03 -4.23 -7.15
N PHE A 68 8.38 -5.44 -7.55
CA PHE A 68 8.37 -5.80 -8.96
C PHE A 68 7.45 -6.98 -9.23
N HIS A 69 7.61 -8.07 -8.48
CA HIS A 69 6.88 -9.31 -8.69
C HIS A 69 5.38 -9.17 -8.42
N ASP A 70 4.98 -8.46 -7.36
CA ASP A 70 3.55 -8.32 -7.00
C ASP A 70 2.73 -7.52 -8.03
N ARG A 71 3.40 -6.78 -8.92
CA ARG A 71 2.78 -6.06 -10.06
C ARG A 71 2.48 -6.99 -11.25
N LEU A 72 3.08 -8.17 -11.30
CA LEU A 72 2.98 -9.08 -12.44
C LEU A 72 1.70 -9.91 -12.39
N ILE A 73 1.08 -10.13 -13.55
CA ILE A 73 -0.18 -10.87 -13.70
C ILE A 73 0.02 -12.33 -14.11
N ASN A 74 0.99 -12.59 -14.98
CA ASN A 74 1.19 -13.92 -15.57
C ASN A 74 2.20 -14.71 -14.75
N GLN A 75 1.98 -16.02 -14.61
CA GLN A 75 2.93 -16.89 -13.91
C GLN A 75 4.27 -16.97 -14.62
N ASP A 76 4.28 -16.95 -15.96
CA ASP A 76 5.54 -16.94 -16.73
C ASP A 76 6.38 -15.69 -16.45
N ASP A 77 5.75 -14.51 -16.38
CA ASP A 77 6.44 -13.26 -16.05
C ASP A 77 6.98 -13.30 -14.61
N LYS A 78 6.20 -13.83 -13.67
CA LYS A 78 6.61 -14.00 -12.28
C LYS A 78 7.82 -14.92 -12.17
N GLN A 79 7.76 -16.08 -12.83
CA GLN A 79 8.85 -17.05 -12.83
C GLN A 79 10.10 -16.49 -13.50
N LEU A 80 9.95 -15.69 -14.57
CA LEU A 80 11.07 -15.01 -15.22
C LEU A 80 11.82 -14.10 -14.24
N VAL A 81 11.10 -13.31 -13.45
CA VAL A 81 11.72 -12.42 -12.45
C VAL A 81 12.32 -13.21 -11.30
N ILE A 82 11.64 -14.24 -10.78
CA ILE A 82 12.16 -15.09 -9.71
C ILE A 82 13.46 -15.78 -10.17
N ASN A 83 13.48 -16.37 -11.36
CA ASN A 83 14.66 -17.06 -11.88
C ASN A 83 15.84 -16.10 -12.02
N ARG A 84 15.61 -14.91 -12.59
CA ARG A 84 16.68 -13.90 -12.74
C ARG A 84 17.18 -13.41 -11.39
N LEU A 85 16.29 -13.20 -10.43
CA LEU A 85 16.65 -12.81 -9.07
C LEU A 85 17.52 -13.87 -8.40
N SER A 86 17.09 -15.14 -8.43
CA SER A 86 17.84 -16.27 -7.85
C SER A 86 19.23 -16.41 -8.47
N GLU A 87 19.33 -16.33 -9.80
CA GLU A 87 20.60 -16.38 -10.52
C GLU A 87 21.56 -15.28 -10.03
N LEU A 88 21.07 -14.03 -9.93
CA LEU A 88 21.87 -12.90 -9.46
C LEU A 88 22.33 -13.08 -8.00
N VAL A 89 21.45 -13.61 -7.15
CA VAL A 89 21.77 -13.88 -5.73
C VAL A 89 22.82 -14.98 -5.61
N GLU A 90 22.69 -16.08 -6.35
CA GLU A 90 23.65 -17.19 -6.33
C GLU A 90 25.03 -16.76 -6.86
N GLN A 91 25.06 -15.99 -7.94
CA GLN A 91 26.32 -15.50 -8.52
C GLN A 91 27.01 -14.46 -7.63
N ARG A 92 26.25 -13.53 -7.05
CA ARG A 92 26.82 -12.39 -6.31
C ARG A 92 26.92 -12.64 -4.81
N PHE A 93 26.13 -13.52 -4.23
CA PHE A 93 26.10 -13.78 -2.79
C PHE A 93 26.02 -15.27 -2.48
N PRO A 94 26.95 -16.10 -2.99
CA PRO A 94 26.84 -17.56 -2.91
C PRO A 94 26.75 -18.08 -1.46
N SER A 95 27.46 -17.45 -0.52
CA SER A 95 27.44 -17.83 0.89
C SER A 95 26.11 -17.54 1.61
N CYS A 96 25.31 -16.60 1.10
CA CYS A 96 24.05 -16.17 1.70
C CYS A 96 22.82 -16.69 0.92
N ALA A 97 23.02 -17.27 -0.28
CA ALA A 97 21.97 -17.56 -1.24
C ALA A 97 20.90 -18.50 -0.68
N ALA A 98 21.30 -19.58 -0.01
CA ALA A 98 20.38 -20.57 0.56
C ALA A 98 19.40 -19.95 1.57
N HIS A 99 19.88 -19.02 2.41
CA HIS A 99 19.03 -18.32 3.39
C HIS A 99 18.16 -17.26 2.72
N ALA A 100 18.75 -16.45 1.83
CA ALA A 100 18.05 -15.34 1.18
C ALA A 100 16.90 -15.81 0.27
N LEU A 101 17.08 -16.94 -0.43
CA LEU A 101 16.12 -17.48 -1.40
C LEU A 101 15.07 -18.43 -0.80
N ARG A 102 15.13 -18.72 0.51
CA ARG A 102 14.17 -19.60 1.18
C ARG A 102 12.73 -19.09 1.04
N MET A 103 11.77 -19.99 0.80
CA MET A 103 10.33 -19.69 0.78
C MET A 103 9.61 -20.39 1.94
N PRO A 104 8.47 -19.87 2.44
CA PRO A 104 7.85 -18.60 2.06
C PRO A 104 8.64 -17.39 2.56
N ILE A 105 8.30 -16.19 2.06
CA ILE A 105 8.95 -14.92 2.43
C ILE A 105 7.92 -13.93 2.97
N LEU A 106 7.82 -13.90 4.30
CA LEU A 106 6.76 -13.20 5.02
C LEU A 106 7.40 -12.20 5.99
N PHE A 107 7.23 -10.92 5.69
CA PHE A 107 7.77 -9.84 6.52
C PHE A 107 6.66 -8.93 7.05
N GLY A 108 6.78 -8.51 8.30
CA GLY A 108 5.80 -7.64 8.94
C GLY A 108 6.18 -7.22 10.34
N ASP A 109 5.38 -6.32 10.91
CA ASP A 109 5.51 -5.80 12.27
C ASP A 109 4.16 -5.93 13.01
N TYR A 110 3.82 -7.16 13.39
CA TYR A 110 2.48 -7.52 13.89
C TYR A 110 2.30 -7.49 15.41
N ASN A 111 3.37 -7.21 16.17
CA ASN A 111 3.28 -7.11 17.61
C ASN A 111 2.44 -5.89 18.02
N LEU A 112 1.18 -6.13 18.41
CA LEU A 112 0.25 -5.07 18.80
C LEU A 112 0.50 -4.54 20.22
N GLU A 113 1.18 -5.31 21.08
CA GLU A 113 1.37 -5.03 22.50
C GLU A 113 2.71 -4.33 22.81
N GLY A 114 3.69 -4.43 21.91
CA GLY A 114 4.99 -3.79 22.07
C GLY A 114 4.96 -2.27 21.87
N GLU A 115 5.74 -1.53 22.67
CA GLU A 115 5.92 -0.07 22.53
C GLU A 115 6.52 0.32 21.17
N VAL A 116 7.40 -0.54 20.62
CA VAL A 116 8.03 -0.36 19.31
C VAL A 116 7.74 -1.57 18.43
N ARG A 117 7.11 -1.32 17.28
CA ARG A 117 6.88 -2.34 16.25
C ARG A 117 8.06 -2.38 15.30
N LEU A 118 8.72 -3.53 15.24
CA LEU A 118 9.90 -3.76 14.42
C LEU A 118 9.54 -4.62 13.22
N TYR A 119 9.98 -4.22 12.04
CA TYR A 119 9.81 -5.00 10.81
C TYR A 119 10.74 -6.22 10.85
N GLU A 120 10.20 -7.42 10.67
CA GLU A 120 10.99 -8.65 10.77
C GLU A 120 10.50 -9.76 9.84
N ASP A 121 11.33 -10.79 9.65
CA ASP A 121 10.94 -12.05 9.00
C ASP A 121 10.12 -12.88 10.00
N VAL A 122 8.86 -13.14 9.64
CA VAL A 122 7.88 -13.85 10.49
C VAL A 122 7.96 -15.37 10.27
N GLY A 123 8.84 -15.83 9.37
CA GLY A 123 9.06 -17.24 9.13
C GLY A 123 8.00 -17.85 8.22
N ASP A 124 7.21 -18.78 8.75
CA ASP A 124 6.27 -19.61 7.99
C ASP A 124 4.80 -19.20 8.15
N PHE A 125 3.94 -19.82 7.33
CA PHE A 125 2.51 -19.57 7.35
C PHE A 125 1.83 -20.00 8.65
N SER A 126 2.37 -20.98 9.37
CA SER A 126 1.79 -21.44 10.64
C SER A 126 1.96 -20.38 11.73
N SER A 127 3.16 -19.79 11.80
CA SER A 127 3.52 -18.76 12.75
C SER A 127 2.68 -17.50 12.55
N ILE A 128 2.59 -17.01 11.31
CA ILE A 128 1.83 -15.79 11.00
C ILE A 128 0.31 -15.99 11.13
N LYS A 129 -0.18 -17.21 10.88
CA LYS A 129 -1.60 -17.53 11.01
C LYS A 129 -2.08 -17.35 12.44
N LEU A 130 -1.34 -17.88 13.41
CA LEU A 130 -1.67 -17.74 14.83
C LEU A 130 -1.77 -16.27 15.23
N VAL A 131 -0.80 -15.46 14.79
CA VAL A 131 -0.78 -14.01 15.05
C VAL A 131 -2.03 -13.33 14.47
N PHE A 132 -2.41 -13.63 13.23
CA PHE A 132 -3.59 -13.00 12.63
C PHE A 132 -4.92 -13.53 13.18
N GLU A 133 -4.98 -14.76 13.66
CA GLU A 133 -6.15 -15.30 14.37
C GLU A 133 -6.39 -14.56 15.69
N GLU A 134 -5.33 -14.28 16.45
CA GLU A 134 -5.40 -13.46 17.66
C GLU A 134 -5.84 -12.02 17.34
N ILE A 135 -5.25 -11.40 16.31
CA ILE A 135 -5.62 -10.05 15.87
C ILE A 135 -7.09 -10.00 15.42
N LEU A 136 -7.57 -11.02 14.71
CA LEU A 136 -8.95 -11.11 14.27
C LEU A 136 -9.91 -11.24 15.45
N ALA A 137 -9.57 -12.05 16.47
CA ALA A 137 -10.36 -12.16 17.69
C ALA A 137 -10.46 -10.81 18.42
N LEU A 138 -9.35 -10.08 18.53
CA LEU A 138 -9.32 -8.73 19.10
C LEU A 138 -10.17 -7.75 18.28
N TYR A 139 -10.10 -7.81 16.95
CA TYR A 139 -10.93 -7.00 16.06
C TYR A 139 -12.42 -7.24 16.30
N ASN A 140 -12.82 -8.52 16.32
CA ASN A 140 -14.21 -8.94 16.48
C ASN A 140 -14.81 -8.57 17.85
N THR A 141 -13.96 -8.36 18.86
CA THR A 141 -14.39 -7.89 20.19
C THR A 141 -14.72 -6.39 20.17
N LYS A 142 -13.99 -5.58 19.39
CA LYS A 142 -14.07 -4.11 19.39
C LYS A 142 -14.93 -3.53 18.26
N LYS A 143 -15.13 -4.29 17.19
CA LYS A 143 -15.74 -3.84 15.92
C LYS A 143 -16.76 -4.87 15.43
N LYS A 144 -17.45 -4.55 14.33
CA LYS A 144 -18.38 -5.47 13.67
C LYS A 144 -17.65 -6.77 13.30
N ALA A 145 -18.12 -7.89 13.81
CA ALA A 145 -17.47 -9.18 13.61
C ALA A 145 -17.29 -9.52 12.12
N MET A 146 -16.09 -10.01 11.78
CA MET A 146 -15.74 -10.57 10.49
C MET A 146 -15.33 -12.04 10.68
N ASN A 147 -15.88 -12.91 9.84
CA ASN A 147 -15.52 -14.32 9.80
C ASN A 147 -14.55 -14.54 8.65
N LEU A 148 -13.25 -14.50 8.95
CA LEU A 148 -12.19 -14.76 7.99
C LEU A 148 -11.54 -16.09 8.28
N VAL A 149 -11.28 -16.85 7.21
CA VAL A 149 -10.51 -18.09 7.26
C VAL A 149 -9.17 -17.81 6.59
N PHE A 150 -8.08 -18.07 7.32
CA PHE A 150 -6.73 -17.83 6.82
C PHE A 150 -6.16 -19.07 6.13
N PHE A 151 -6.12 -19.01 4.80
CA PHE A 151 -5.31 -19.83 3.91
C PHE A 151 -4.06 -19.05 3.48
N GLU A 152 -3.08 -19.73 2.87
CA GLU A 152 -1.78 -19.14 2.53
C GLU A 152 -1.91 -17.87 1.67
N ASP A 153 -2.71 -17.91 0.59
CA ASP A 153 -2.96 -16.73 -0.25
C ASP A 153 -3.58 -15.56 0.55
N ALA A 154 -4.50 -15.85 1.49
CA ALA A 154 -5.10 -14.81 2.32
C ALA A 154 -4.06 -14.15 3.23
N LEU A 155 -3.15 -14.93 3.82
CA LEU A 155 -2.06 -14.44 4.65
C LEU A 155 -1.07 -13.62 3.81
N GLU A 156 -0.71 -14.08 2.62
CA GLU A 156 0.15 -13.32 1.71
C GLU A 156 -0.50 -11.99 1.30
N HIS A 157 -1.78 -11.98 0.95
CA HIS A 157 -2.46 -10.73 0.61
C HIS A 157 -2.55 -9.80 1.81
N LEU A 158 -2.85 -10.33 2.99
CA LEU A 158 -2.91 -9.55 4.22
C LEU A 158 -1.56 -8.92 4.56
N THR A 159 -0.45 -9.67 4.43
CA THR A 159 0.90 -9.13 4.67
C THR A 159 1.25 -8.02 3.68
N ARG A 160 0.91 -8.18 2.40
CA ARG A 160 1.15 -7.15 1.36
C ARG A 160 0.33 -5.89 1.59
N ILE A 161 -0.95 -6.01 1.94
CA ILE A 161 -1.81 -4.85 2.25
C ILE A 161 -1.27 -4.13 3.49
N HIS A 162 -0.96 -4.89 4.56
CA HIS A 162 -0.40 -4.34 5.78
C HIS A 162 0.90 -3.57 5.51
N ARG A 163 1.85 -4.17 4.78
CA ARG A 163 3.11 -3.51 4.39
C ARG A 163 2.83 -2.20 3.65
N THR A 164 1.87 -2.20 2.72
CA THR A 164 1.52 -0.99 1.96
C THR A 164 0.99 0.12 2.88
N ILE A 165 0.13 -0.21 3.84
CA ILE A 165 -0.41 0.77 4.81
C ILE A 165 0.68 1.26 5.78
N ARG A 166 1.66 0.42 6.12
CA ARG A 166 2.77 0.81 7.01
C ARG A 166 3.76 1.77 6.36
N LEU A 167 3.90 1.72 5.04
CA LEU A 167 4.79 2.63 4.30
C LEU A 167 4.15 4.00 4.10
N GLN A 168 4.97 5.05 4.16
CA GLN A 168 4.51 6.41 3.91
C GLN A 168 3.98 6.55 2.47
N GLN A 169 2.79 7.17 2.37
CA GLN A 169 2.10 7.36 1.08
C GLN A 169 1.90 6.04 0.31
N GLY A 170 1.75 4.94 1.05
CA GLY A 170 1.44 3.64 0.48
C GLY A 170 -0.04 3.52 0.19
N ASN A 171 -0.39 3.71 -1.08
CA ASN A 171 -1.72 3.45 -1.63
C ASN A 171 -1.73 2.08 -2.30
N SER A 172 -2.85 1.36 -2.28
CA SER A 172 -2.95 0.03 -2.87
C SER A 172 -4.11 -0.10 -3.85
N LEU A 173 -3.87 -0.80 -4.96
CA LEU A 173 -4.91 -1.22 -5.90
C LEU A 173 -5.10 -2.74 -5.79
N LEU A 174 -6.18 -3.13 -5.13
CA LEU A 174 -6.59 -4.51 -4.92
C LEU A 174 -7.45 -4.99 -6.07
N VAL A 175 -6.89 -5.87 -6.90
CA VAL A 175 -7.59 -6.41 -8.06
C VAL A 175 -7.94 -7.88 -7.83
N GLY A 176 -9.22 -8.21 -7.85
CA GLY A 176 -9.70 -9.59 -7.71
C GLY A 176 -11.19 -9.72 -7.93
N VAL A 177 -11.69 -10.93 -8.15
CA VAL A 177 -13.13 -11.18 -8.35
C VAL A 177 -13.96 -10.89 -7.08
N GLY A 178 -15.27 -10.73 -7.22
CA GLY A 178 -16.17 -10.59 -6.07
C GLY A 178 -16.03 -11.75 -5.10
N GLY A 179 -16.16 -11.49 -3.79
CA GLY A 179 -16.03 -12.53 -2.76
C GLY A 179 -14.60 -12.90 -2.36
N SER A 180 -13.56 -12.39 -3.03
CA SER A 180 -12.15 -12.71 -2.74
C SER A 180 -11.58 -12.09 -1.43
N GLY A 181 -12.44 -11.61 -0.52
CA GLY A 181 -12.03 -11.07 0.78
C GLY A 181 -11.35 -9.68 0.78
N LYS A 182 -11.20 -8.99 -0.36
CA LYS A 182 -10.45 -7.70 -0.47
C LYS A 182 -10.78 -6.69 0.61
N GLN A 183 -12.06 -6.41 0.82
CA GLN A 183 -12.52 -5.43 1.80
C GLN A 183 -12.20 -5.87 3.23
N SER A 184 -12.53 -7.12 3.57
CA SER A 184 -12.33 -7.65 4.92
C SER A 184 -10.84 -7.75 5.29
N LEU A 185 -9.99 -8.19 4.35
CA LEU A 185 -8.53 -8.20 4.53
C LEU A 185 -7.97 -6.79 4.68
N SER A 186 -8.50 -5.81 3.94
CA SER A 186 -8.09 -4.41 4.05
C SER A 186 -8.47 -3.80 5.40
N ARG A 187 -9.68 -4.08 5.90
CA ARG A 187 -10.11 -3.63 7.24
C ARG A 187 -9.25 -4.25 8.34
N LEU A 188 -8.93 -5.54 8.22
CA LEU A 188 -8.06 -6.21 9.18
C LEU A 188 -6.64 -5.64 9.11
N ALA A 189 -6.06 -5.46 7.93
CA ALA A 189 -4.74 -4.85 7.74
C ALA A 189 -4.67 -3.43 8.32
N ALA A 190 -5.69 -2.60 8.09
CA ALA A 190 -5.77 -1.26 8.65
C ALA A 190 -5.82 -1.29 10.18
N TYR A 191 -6.63 -2.17 10.75
CA TYR A 191 -6.69 -2.37 12.19
C TYR A 191 -5.33 -2.78 12.76
N THR A 192 -4.67 -3.76 12.14
CA THR A 192 -3.33 -4.20 12.52
C THR A 192 -2.33 -3.05 12.46
N ALA A 193 -2.38 -2.21 11.42
CA ALA A 193 -1.50 -1.05 11.25
C ALA A 193 -1.82 0.14 12.19
N GLY A 194 -2.92 0.08 12.95
CA GLY A 194 -3.39 1.20 13.77
C GLY A 194 -4.05 2.33 12.96
N CYS A 195 -4.51 2.05 11.75
CA CYS A 195 -5.21 2.98 10.87
C CYS A 195 -6.73 2.84 11.01
N VAL A 196 -7.45 3.96 10.95
CA VAL A 196 -8.91 3.96 10.97
C VAL A 196 -9.43 3.70 9.55
N PRO A 197 -10.27 2.68 9.31
CA PRO A 197 -10.91 2.52 8.02
C PRO A 197 -11.98 3.60 7.82
N PHE A 198 -12.00 4.22 6.65
CA PHE A 198 -13.02 5.15 6.20
C PHE A 198 -13.64 4.63 4.89
N GLU A 199 -14.96 4.56 4.84
CA GLU A 199 -15.74 4.07 3.72
C GLU A 199 -16.92 5.02 3.48
N ILE A 200 -17.26 5.28 2.23
CA ILE A 200 -18.47 6.04 1.90
C ILE A 200 -19.68 5.11 1.88
N THR A 201 -20.84 5.64 2.25
CA THR A 201 -22.10 4.92 2.20
C THR A 201 -23.00 5.57 1.15
N LEU A 202 -23.19 4.89 0.02
CA LEU A 202 -24.05 5.40 -1.03
C LEU A 202 -25.52 5.37 -0.58
N THR A 203 -26.15 6.53 -0.48
CA THR A 203 -27.59 6.70 -0.26
C THR A 203 -28.31 7.06 -1.55
N ARG A 204 -29.64 6.99 -1.58
CA ARG A 204 -30.42 7.44 -2.74
C ARG A 204 -30.16 8.93 -2.97
N GLY A 205 -29.74 9.29 -4.18
CA GLY A 205 -29.39 10.68 -4.53
C GLY A 205 -27.98 11.09 -4.13
N TYR A 206 -27.10 10.14 -3.79
CA TYR A 206 -25.69 10.43 -3.53
C TYR A 206 -24.99 10.91 -4.81
N ASP A 207 -24.55 12.16 -4.80
CA ASP A 207 -23.94 12.87 -5.93
C ASP A 207 -22.50 13.30 -5.60
N GLU A 208 -21.88 14.08 -6.50
CA GLU A 208 -20.52 14.59 -6.28
C GLU A 208 -20.43 15.52 -5.07
N ILE A 209 -21.49 16.27 -4.75
CA ILE A 209 -21.53 17.19 -3.60
C ILE A 209 -21.47 16.39 -2.30
N ALA A 210 -22.32 15.37 -2.17
CA ALA A 210 -22.31 14.46 -1.03
C ALA A 210 -20.94 13.77 -0.88
N PHE A 211 -20.30 13.39 -2.00
CA PHE A 211 -18.96 12.81 -1.96
C PHE A 211 -17.90 13.80 -1.49
N ARG A 212 -17.93 15.05 -1.96
CA ARG A 212 -17.03 16.10 -1.49
C ARG A 212 -17.19 16.34 0.01
N ASP A 213 -18.41 16.30 0.54
CA ASP A 213 -18.66 16.44 1.97
C ASP A 213 -18.09 15.28 2.79
N ASP A 214 -18.20 14.04 2.31
CA ASP A 214 -17.54 12.90 2.95
C ASP A 214 -16.01 13.00 2.87
N LEU A 215 -15.46 13.51 1.77
CA LEU A 215 -14.03 13.80 1.68
C LEU A 215 -13.60 14.91 2.65
N LYS A 216 -14.41 15.95 2.88
CA LYS A 216 -14.11 16.97 3.91
C LYS A 216 -13.99 16.35 5.29
N LYS A 217 -14.89 15.40 5.65
CA LYS A 217 -14.80 14.64 6.92
C LYS A 217 -13.51 13.83 6.98
N LEU A 218 -13.16 13.14 5.89
CA LEU A 218 -11.90 12.38 5.78
C LEU A 218 -10.68 13.29 6.02
N TYR A 219 -10.58 14.41 5.32
CA TYR A 219 -9.47 15.37 5.50
C TYR A 219 -9.46 16.01 6.89
N GLY A 220 -10.62 16.22 7.52
CA GLY A 220 -10.70 16.61 8.92
C GLY A 220 -10.03 15.61 9.87
N MET A 221 -10.29 14.30 9.69
CA MET A 221 -9.64 13.25 10.47
C MET A 221 -8.12 13.19 10.24
N LEU A 222 -7.68 13.44 9.00
CA LEU A 222 -6.27 13.39 8.61
C LEU A 222 -5.47 14.58 9.16
N GLY A 223 -6.02 15.78 9.02
CA GLY A 223 -5.33 17.04 9.31
C GLY A 223 -5.55 17.54 10.73
N ALA A 224 -6.81 17.68 11.15
CA ALA A 224 -7.17 18.24 12.46
C ALA A 224 -6.98 17.22 13.58
N ASP A 225 -7.54 16.01 13.44
CA ASP A 225 -7.41 14.95 14.45
C ASP A 225 -6.04 14.25 14.40
N ASN A 226 -5.25 14.48 13.35
CA ASN A 226 -3.97 13.83 13.09
C ASN A 226 -4.03 12.29 13.17
N LYS A 227 -5.12 11.69 12.68
CA LYS A 227 -5.31 10.24 12.64
C LYS A 227 -4.84 9.67 11.32
N LYS A 228 -4.20 8.51 11.35
CA LYS A 228 -3.92 7.73 10.13
C LYS A 228 -5.20 7.05 9.66
N VAL A 229 -5.59 7.27 8.42
CA VAL A 229 -6.85 6.78 7.86
C VAL A 229 -6.59 6.00 6.59
N MET A 230 -7.20 4.82 6.50
CA MET A 230 -7.28 4.04 5.28
C MET A 230 -8.63 4.32 4.61
N PHE A 231 -8.62 4.99 3.45
CA PHE A 231 -9.81 5.18 2.64
C PHE A 231 -10.02 3.96 1.73
N LEU A 232 -11.06 3.16 2.01
CA LEU A 232 -11.42 2.00 1.20
C LEU A 232 -12.50 2.39 0.18
N PHE A 233 -12.14 2.31 -1.10
CA PHE A 233 -13.01 2.66 -2.21
C PHE A 233 -13.14 1.49 -3.18
N THR A 234 -14.36 1.12 -3.55
CA THR A 234 -14.62 -0.12 -4.31
C THR A 234 -15.41 0.17 -5.58
N ASP A 235 -15.49 -0.79 -6.51
CA ASP A 235 -16.33 -0.62 -7.72
C ASP A 235 -17.78 -0.26 -7.39
N ALA A 236 -18.33 -0.81 -6.30
CA ALA A 236 -19.69 -0.53 -5.85
C ALA A 236 -19.88 0.91 -5.38
N HIS A 237 -18.78 1.62 -5.04
CA HIS A 237 -18.80 3.02 -4.64
C HIS A 237 -18.75 3.98 -5.85
N VAL A 238 -18.46 3.48 -7.06
CA VAL A 238 -18.42 4.30 -8.28
C VAL A 238 -19.82 4.46 -8.85
N ALA A 239 -20.61 5.35 -8.25
CA ALA A 239 -21.91 5.75 -8.78
C ALA A 239 -21.78 6.64 -10.02
N ASP A 240 -20.75 7.50 -10.04
CA ASP A 240 -20.37 8.39 -11.14
C ASP A 240 -18.86 8.26 -11.41
N GLU A 241 -18.45 8.27 -12.68
CA GLU A 241 -17.05 8.27 -13.08
C GLU A 241 -16.31 9.55 -12.60
N GLY A 242 -17.02 10.66 -12.38
CA GLY A 242 -16.46 11.87 -11.77
C GLY A 242 -15.85 11.63 -10.39
N PHE A 243 -16.31 10.61 -9.64
CA PHE A 243 -15.71 10.27 -8.34
C PHE A 243 -14.27 9.80 -8.50
N LEU A 244 -13.95 9.10 -9.59
CA LEU A 244 -12.59 8.64 -9.86
C LEU A 244 -11.65 9.79 -10.22
N GLU A 245 -12.16 10.90 -10.74
CA GLU A 245 -11.36 12.12 -10.92
C GLU A 245 -10.92 12.70 -9.58
N LEU A 246 -11.84 12.78 -8.61
CA LEU A 246 -11.50 13.24 -7.26
C LEU A 246 -10.49 12.30 -6.59
N VAL A 247 -10.70 10.99 -6.68
CA VAL A 247 -9.75 9.98 -6.16
C VAL A 247 -8.39 10.09 -6.85
N ASN A 248 -8.35 10.29 -8.17
CA ASN A 248 -7.11 10.49 -8.92
C ASN A 248 -6.34 11.73 -8.44
N ASN A 249 -7.05 12.82 -8.13
CA ASN A 249 -6.44 14.00 -7.53
C ASN A 249 -5.85 13.68 -6.16
N MET A 250 -6.57 12.95 -5.29
CA MET A 250 -6.02 12.49 -3.99
C MET A 250 -4.73 11.68 -4.16
N LEU A 251 -4.66 10.82 -5.18
CA LEU A 251 -3.49 9.96 -5.45
C LEU A 251 -2.30 10.72 -6.07
N THR A 252 -2.55 11.85 -6.74
CA THR A 252 -1.53 12.57 -7.51
C THR A 252 -1.04 13.83 -6.79
N SER A 253 -1.94 14.69 -6.33
CA SER A 253 -1.64 15.92 -5.59
C SER A 253 -1.72 15.76 -4.08
N GLY A 254 -2.42 14.75 -3.57
CA GLY A 254 -2.67 14.57 -2.14
C GLY A 254 -3.86 15.37 -1.60
N MET A 255 -4.54 16.15 -2.46
CA MET A 255 -5.73 16.91 -2.10
C MET A 255 -6.65 17.14 -3.30
N VAL A 256 -7.96 17.13 -3.07
CA VAL A 256 -8.94 17.43 -4.12
C VAL A 256 -8.99 18.94 -4.38
N PRO A 257 -8.87 19.40 -5.64
CA PRO A 257 -9.01 20.81 -6.00
C PRO A 257 -10.39 21.36 -5.64
N ALA A 258 -10.42 22.62 -5.18
CA ALA A 258 -11.64 23.31 -4.78
C ALA A 258 -12.52 22.51 -3.80
N LEU A 259 -11.91 21.68 -2.94
CA LEU A 259 -12.64 20.96 -1.89
C LEU A 259 -13.15 21.92 -0.80
N TYR A 260 -12.34 22.93 -0.48
CA TYR A 260 -12.63 23.93 0.55
C TYR A 260 -12.78 25.31 -0.07
N ASP A 261 -13.74 26.08 0.45
CA ASP A 261 -13.81 27.51 0.17
C ASP A 261 -12.68 28.28 0.91
N GLU A 262 -12.54 29.58 0.64
CA GLU A 262 -11.47 30.38 1.25
C GLU A 262 -11.60 30.50 2.78
N GLY A 263 -12.83 30.54 3.32
CA GLY A 263 -13.06 30.64 4.76
C GLY A 263 -12.74 29.34 5.51
N GLU A 264 -13.13 28.20 4.94
CA GLU A 264 -12.77 26.87 5.42
C GLU A 264 -11.25 26.67 5.37
N LYS A 265 -10.60 27.09 4.27
CA LYS A 265 -9.12 27.05 4.17
C LYS A 265 -8.45 27.87 5.25
N ASP A 266 -8.89 29.10 5.48
CA ASP A 266 -8.31 29.97 6.52
C ASP A 266 -8.46 29.34 7.92
N THR A 267 -9.59 28.67 8.18
CA THR A 267 -9.82 27.93 9.42
C THR A 267 -8.82 26.77 9.59
N LEU A 268 -8.59 25.98 8.54
CA LEU A 268 -7.62 24.88 8.55
C LEU A 268 -6.17 25.36 8.63
N ILE A 269 -5.84 26.47 7.97
CA ILE A 269 -4.52 27.11 8.04
C ILE A 269 -4.23 27.53 9.49
N ASN A 270 -5.21 28.16 10.14
CA ASN A 270 -5.04 28.62 11.52
C ASN A 270 -4.94 27.46 12.52
N SER A 271 -5.54 26.29 12.23
CA SER A 271 -5.42 25.12 13.11
C SER A 271 -4.02 24.51 13.09
N VAL A 272 -3.30 24.55 11.96
CA VAL A 272 -1.94 24.00 11.85
C VAL A 272 -0.82 25.01 12.07
N ARG A 273 -1.12 26.31 12.03
CA ARG A 273 -0.13 27.39 12.22
C ARG A 273 0.78 27.19 13.45
N PRO A 274 0.26 26.80 14.64
CA PRO A 274 1.12 26.56 15.80
C PRO A 274 2.13 25.41 15.59
N GLU A 275 1.75 24.37 14.84
CA GLU A 275 2.67 23.27 14.52
C GLU A 275 3.77 23.71 13.54
N VAL A 276 3.43 24.57 12.58
CA VAL A 276 4.35 25.12 11.58
C VAL A 276 5.39 26.01 12.23
N GLU A 277 4.96 26.93 13.10
CA GLU A 277 5.83 27.83 13.86
C GLU A 277 6.75 27.04 14.81
N LYS A 278 6.23 25.99 15.47
CA LYS A 278 7.02 25.10 16.31
C LYS A 278 8.11 24.34 15.54
N ARG A 279 7.92 24.09 14.25
CA ARG A 279 8.92 23.49 13.35
C ARG A 279 9.92 24.51 12.79
N GLY A 280 9.83 25.79 13.19
CA GLY A 280 10.70 26.86 12.71
C GLY A 280 10.43 27.30 11.27
N MET A 281 9.28 26.93 10.70
CA MET A 281 8.86 27.38 9.38
C MET A 281 8.14 28.72 9.48
N LEU A 282 8.19 29.52 8.42
CA LEU A 282 7.48 30.80 8.35
C LEU A 282 5.95 30.54 8.35
N GLY A 283 5.22 31.18 9.26
CA GLY A 283 3.76 31.07 9.39
C GLY A 283 2.95 31.76 8.28
N THR A 284 3.45 31.79 7.03
CA THR A 284 2.69 32.33 5.89
C THR A 284 1.51 31.42 5.57
N LYS A 285 0.46 31.97 4.94
CA LYS A 285 -0.74 31.20 4.58
C LYS A 285 -0.38 30.01 3.66
N GLU A 286 0.53 30.25 2.71
CA GLU A 286 0.97 29.26 1.73
C GLU A 286 1.78 28.13 2.39
N SER A 287 2.68 28.47 3.32
CA SER A 287 3.48 27.49 4.05
C SER A 287 2.59 26.60 4.93
N CYS A 288 1.65 27.22 5.66
CA CYS A 288 0.70 26.49 6.49
C CYS A 288 -0.20 25.57 5.66
N TRP A 289 -0.69 26.04 4.52
CA TRP A 289 -1.50 25.23 3.61
C TRP A 289 -0.72 24.04 3.04
N SER A 290 0.51 24.28 2.57
CA SER A 290 1.39 23.21 2.08
C SER A 290 1.68 22.17 3.17
N TYR A 291 1.93 22.62 4.39
CA TYR A 291 2.10 21.74 5.55
C TYR A 291 0.84 20.92 5.85
N TYR A 292 -0.35 21.53 5.82
CA TYR A 292 -1.62 20.82 6.00
C TYR A 292 -1.82 19.73 4.94
N VAL A 293 -1.59 20.05 3.66
CA VAL A 293 -1.67 19.09 2.56
C VAL A 293 -0.69 17.93 2.76
N GLN A 294 0.55 18.23 3.14
CA GLN A 294 1.57 17.21 3.40
C GLN A 294 1.21 16.33 4.60
N LYS A 295 0.68 16.92 5.68
CA LYS A 295 0.18 16.21 6.86
C LYS A 295 -0.95 15.25 6.46
N CYS A 296 -1.92 15.72 5.69
CA CYS A 296 -3.01 14.89 5.20
C CYS A 296 -2.50 13.74 4.32
N ARG A 297 -1.61 14.04 3.38
CA ARG A 297 -1.01 13.05 2.47
C ARG A 297 -0.20 11.98 3.19
N ASN A 298 0.47 12.32 4.29
CA ASN A 298 1.24 11.36 5.08
C ASN A 298 0.36 10.45 5.95
N ASN A 299 -0.84 10.92 6.32
CA ASN A 299 -1.79 10.18 7.14
C ASN A 299 -2.82 9.39 6.33
N LEU A 300 -2.91 9.63 5.02
CA LEU A 300 -3.88 9.03 4.12
C LEU A 300 -3.29 7.82 3.37
N HIS A 301 -4.00 6.70 3.44
CA HIS A 301 -3.76 5.51 2.62
C HIS A 301 -5.01 5.19 1.81
N VAL A 302 -4.93 5.31 0.49
CA VAL A 302 -6.05 4.98 -0.40
C VAL A 302 -5.93 3.52 -0.83
N VAL A 303 -6.98 2.74 -0.57
CA VAL A 303 -7.10 1.33 -0.98
C VAL A 303 -8.26 1.20 -1.94
N LEU A 304 -7.94 0.93 -3.21
CA LEU A 304 -8.90 0.75 -4.29
C LEU A 304 -9.17 -0.74 -4.48
N ALA A 305 -10.39 -1.22 -4.25
CA ALA A 305 -10.75 -2.61 -4.47
C ALA A 305 -11.62 -2.77 -5.72
N MET A 306 -11.00 -3.20 -6.81
CA MET A 306 -11.60 -3.26 -8.15
C MET A 306 -11.65 -4.70 -8.68
N SER A 307 -12.58 -4.95 -9.58
CA SER A 307 -12.77 -6.20 -10.30
C SER A 307 -11.98 -6.19 -11.61
N PRO A 308 -11.23 -7.25 -11.93
CA PRO A 308 -10.58 -7.39 -13.23
C PRO A 308 -11.54 -7.80 -14.36
N VAL A 309 -12.81 -8.08 -14.05
CA VAL A 309 -13.79 -8.58 -15.02
C VAL A 309 -14.19 -7.46 -15.98
N GLY A 310 -14.07 -7.72 -17.28
CA GLY A 310 -14.40 -6.76 -18.33
C GLY A 310 -13.29 -5.73 -18.60
N GLU A 311 -13.61 -4.71 -19.41
CA GLU A 311 -12.65 -3.69 -19.83
C GLU A 311 -12.65 -2.44 -18.94
N THR A 312 -13.60 -2.33 -18.01
CA THR A 312 -13.84 -1.14 -17.18
C THR A 312 -12.61 -0.74 -16.39
N LEU A 313 -11.94 -1.69 -15.71
CA LEU A 313 -10.73 -1.42 -14.94
C LEU A 313 -9.60 -0.86 -15.83
N ARG A 314 -9.43 -1.43 -17.02
CA ARG A 314 -8.40 -0.98 -17.97
C ARG A 314 -8.69 0.44 -18.46
N THR A 315 -9.94 0.74 -18.80
CA THR A 315 -10.36 2.08 -19.23
C THR A 315 -10.17 3.10 -18.11
N ARG A 316 -10.56 2.77 -16.87
CA ARG A 316 -10.35 3.63 -15.70
C ARG A 316 -8.86 3.88 -15.44
N CYS A 317 -8.01 2.86 -15.45
CA CYS A 317 -6.57 3.05 -15.28
C CYS A 317 -5.92 3.91 -16.38
N ARG A 318 -6.46 3.87 -17.60
CA ARG A 318 -6.01 4.73 -18.70
C ARG A 318 -6.44 6.18 -18.51
N ASN A 319 -7.68 6.40 -18.11
CA ASN A 319 -8.25 7.74 -17.92
C ASN A 319 -7.72 8.41 -16.63
N PHE A 320 -7.42 7.60 -15.61
CA PHE A 320 -7.01 8.04 -14.27
C PHE A 320 -5.65 7.44 -13.89
N PRO A 321 -4.53 8.03 -14.39
CA PRO A 321 -3.20 7.45 -14.22
C PRO A 321 -2.73 7.39 -12.76
N GLY A 322 -3.32 8.17 -11.85
CA GLY A 322 -3.08 8.08 -10.41
C GLY A 322 -3.42 6.71 -9.84
N MET A 323 -4.41 6.00 -10.39
CA MET A 323 -4.74 4.64 -9.97
C MET A 323 -3.61 3.64 -10.24
N VAL A 324 -2.87 3.83 -11.34
CA VAL A 324 -1.71 2.97 -11.69
C VAL A 324 -0.49 3.29 -10.82
N ARG A 325 -0.42 4.49 -10.23
CA ARG A 325 0.61 4.85 -9.24
C ARG A 325 0.40 4.17 -7.89
N CYS A 326 -0.79 3.65 -7.62
CA CYS A 326 -1.03 2.83 -6.43
C CYS A 326 -0.28 1.51 -6.55
N TRP A 327 0.20 0.99 -5.43
CA TRP A 327 0.83 -0.31 -5.33
C TRP A 327 -0.17 -1.41 -5.74
N PRO A 328 -0.02 -2.06 -6.91
CA PRO A 328 -0.97 -3.10 -7.30
C PRO A 328 -0.73 -4.34 -6.44
N CYS A 329 -1.77 -4.75 -5.71
CA CYS A 329 -1.81 -5.97 -4.90
C CYS A 329 -2.92 -6.85 -5.47
N ARG A 330 -2.58 -7.83 -6.31
CA ARG A 330 -3.60 -8.68 -6.90
C ARG A 330 -4.05 -9.75 -5.90
N HIS A 331 -5.37 -9.88 -5.72
CA HIS A 331 -6.00 -11.03 -5.08
C HIS A 331 -6.33 -12.06 -6.15
N THR A 332 -5.41 -12.97 -6.40
CA THR A 332 -5.71 -14.17 -7.20
C THR A 332 -6.12 -15.26 -6.23
N THR A 333 -7.40 -15.60 -6.18
CA THR A 333 -7.81 -16.87 -5.58
C THR A 333 -7.35 -17.99 -6.51
N SER A 334 -6.17 -18.57 -6.27
CA SER A 334 -5.82 -19.87 -6.85
C SER A 334 -6.33 -21.00 -5.96
N SER A 335 -7.64 -21.03 -5.74
CA SER A 335 -8.38 -22.21 -5.27
C SER A 335 -9.83 -21.81 -5.02
N ALA A 336 -10.68 -21.93 -6.05
CA ALA A 336 -12.00 -22.47 -5.80
C ALA A 336 -11.87 -23.98 -6.04
N PRO A 337 -12.25 -24.86 -5.09
CA PRO A 337 -12.37 -26.28 -5.37
C PRO A 337 -13.37 -26.55 -6.50
#